data_AF-A0A1I2X4I7-F1
#
_entry.id   AF-A0A1I2X4I7-F1
#
_cell.length_a   1.000
_cell.length_b   1.000
_cell.length_c   1.000
_cell.angle_alpha   90.00
_cell.angle_beta   90.00
_cell.angle_gamma   90.00
#
_symmetry.space_group_name_H-M   'P 1'
#
loop_
_entity.id
_entity.type
_entity.pdbx_description
1 polymer ?
#
loop_
_entity_poly.entity_id
_entity_poly.type
_entity_poly.pdbx_seq_one_letter_code
_entity_poly.pdbx_strand_id
1 'polypeptide(L)'
;MPTLDELKQKWNVEQSDLRVAAPYDAATFNHIIRTRMKKQNNSIFRYFWATFTLHIIVYALLSHVAIRYGVDTDVLLLCLLGFGVTVPFTAIMLKRYKQMAVAKFNRTSEASIYTYVSEQRRRLAGFYTFKKRYDLVLIPLLSAIGVILVFNLYFPGGVTAFLTGAIVTYLLTLLSCFLAIQNENKKYFLRPLQELQAILDDYKSEG
;
A
#
# COMPACT_ATOMS: atom_id res chain seq x y z
N MET A 1 29.26 -5.17 45.80
CA MET A 1 28.29 -4.23 45.20
C MET A 1 28.98 -2.88 45.14
N PRO A 2 29.13 -2.24 43.97
CA PRO A 2 29.78 -0.95 43.89
C PRO A 2 28.96 0.10 44.66
N THR A 3 29.63 0.96 45.41
CA THR A 3 28.96 2.01 46.20
C THR A 3 28.50 3.14 45.28
N LEU A 4 27.50 3.90 45.71
CA LEU A 4 26.89 4.99 44.92
C LEU A 4 27.94 6.02 44.47
N ASP A 5 28.97 6.22 45.28
CA ASP A 5 30.07 7.15 44.99
C ASP A 5 31.02 6.63 43.90
N GLU A 6 31.26 5.31 43.83
CA GLU A 6 32.03 4.70 42.72
C GLU A 6 31.29 4.81 41.38
N LEU A 7 29.95 4.70 41.40
CA LEU A 7 29.12 4.90 40.20
C LEU A 7 29.11 6.36 39.75
N LYS A 8 29.10 7.29 40.71
CA LYS A 8 29.15 8.75 40.43
C LYS A 8 30.51 9.17 39.89
N GLN A 9 31.59 8.57 40.41
CA GLN A 9 32.93 8.82 39.94
C GLN A 9 33.17 8.23 38.54
N LYS A 10 32.67 7.02 38.26
CA LYS A 10 32.70 6.45 36.89
C LYS A 10 31.91 7.30 35.89
N TRP A 11 30.72 7.76 36.27
CA TRP A 11 29.90 8.62 35.42
C TRP A 11 30.61 9.94 35.08
N ASN A 12 31.26 10.57 36.05
CA ASN A 12 31.98 11.82 35.84
C ASN A 12 33.27 11.63 35.02
N VAL A 13 33.96 10.50 35.16
CA VAL A 13 35.16 10.16 34.38
C VAL A 13 34.82 9.84 32.93
N GLU A 14 33.72 9.10 32.68
CA GLU A 14 33.21 8.85 31.32
C GLU A 14 32.65 10.13 30.65
N GLN A 15 32.14 11.10 31.42
CA GLN A 15 31.68 12.38 30.88
C GLN A 15 32.81 13.34 30.49
N SER A 16 34.01 13.22 31.07
CA SER A 16 35.16 14.05 30.67
C SER A 16 35.63 13.82 29.23
N ASP A 17 35.36 12.65 28.65
CA ASP A 17 35.65 12.33 27.24
C ASP A 17 34.52 12.69 26.26
N LEU A 18 33.36 13.18 26.75
CA LEU A 18 32.22 13.58 25.92
C LEU A 18 32.32 15.03 25.39
N ARG A 19 33.53 15.60 25.31
CA ARG A 19 33.78 16.95 24.75
C ARG A 19 34.34 16.98 23.32
N VAL A 20 34.23 15.86 22.60
CA VAL A 20 34.20 15.89 21.14
C VAL A 20 32.95 15.15 20.72
N ALA A 21 31.85 15.90 20.52
CA ALA A 21 30.74 15.38 19.73
C ALA A 21 31.35 14.83 18.44
N ALA A 22 31.23 13.51 18.23
CA ALA A 22 31.75 12.87 17.03
C ALA A 22 31.30 13.72 15.83
N PRO A 23 32.21 14.09 14.91
CA PRO A 23 31.86 14.95 13.79
C PRO A 23 30.68 14.30 13.07
N TYR A 24 29.61 15.07 12.90
CA TYR A 24 28.40 14.66 12.20
C TYR A 24 28.78 13.98 10.88
N ASP A 25 28.74 12.65 10.84
CA ASP A 25 29.11 11.90 9.65
C ASP A 25 27.91 11.86 8.70
N ALA A 26 27.84 12.91 7.89
CA ALA A 26 26.86 13.05 6.83
C ALA A 26 26.83 11.79 5.93
N ALA A 27 27.94 11.06 5.75
CA ALA A 27 27.96 9.84 4.94
C ALA A 27 27.18 8.70 5.61
N THR A 28 27.37 8.48 6.91
CA THR A 28 26.62 7.48 7.70
C THR A 28 25.14 7.85 7.80
N PHE A 29 24.81 9.11 8.06
CA PHE A 29 23.42 9.57 8.10
C PHE A 29 22.71 9.37 6.74
N ASN A 30 23.39 9.75 5.65
CA ASN A 30 22.88 9.55 4.29
C ASN A 30 22.73 8.07 3.94
N HIS A 31 23.61 7.20 4.43
CA HIS A 31 23.48 5.76 4.27
C HIS A 31 22.25 5.23 5.02
N ILE A 32 22.02 5.63 6.27
CA ILE A 32 20.87 5.20 7.08
C ILE A 32 19.56 5.60 6.40
N ILE A 33 19.46 6.87 5.96
CA ILE A 33 18.29 7.35 5.21
C ILE A 33 18.08 6.50 3.96
N ARG A 34 19.11 6.33 3.10
CA ARG A 34 19.01 5.55 1.86
C ARG A 34 18.54 4.11 2.12
N THR A 35 19.02 3.46 3.17
CA THR A 35 18.63 2.09 3.53
C THR A 35 17.17 2.01 3.96
N ARG A 36 16.69 2.97 4.78
CA ARG A 36 15.27 3.07 5.17
C ARG A 36 14.38 3.32 3.96
N MET A 37 14.77 4.24 3.06
CA MET A 37 14.05 4.52 1.82
C MET A 37 13.96 3.29 0.90
N LYS A 38 15.05 2.51 0.78
CA LYS A 38 15.07 1.25 0.00
C LYS A 38 14.11 0.22 0.59
N LYS A 39 14.09 0.07 1.91
CA LYS A 39 13.19 -0.86 2.62
C LYS A 39 11.72 -0.50 2.42
N GLN A 40 11.37 0.79 2.55
CA GLN A 40 10.01 1.26 2.33
C GLN A 40 9.57 1.08 0.88
N ASN A 41 10.43 1.42 -0.08
CA ASN A 41 10.13 1.21 -1.48
C ASN A 41 9.91 -0.28 -1.78
N ASN A 42 10.74 -1.18 -1.25
CA ASN A 42 10.55 -2.61 -1.42
C ASN A 42 9.21 -3.11 -0.84
N SER A 43 8.77 -2.55 0.28
CA SER A 43 7.45 -2.85 0.87
C SER A 43 6.30 -2.47 -0.07
N ILE A 44 6.36 -1.28 -0.67
CA ILE A 44 5.38 -0.80 -1.66
C ILE A 44 5.39 -1.67 -2.91
N PHE A 45 6.58 -2.07 -3.39
CA PHE A 45 6.71 -2.97 -4.54
C PHE A 45 6.10 -4.35 -4.26
N ARG A 46 6.34 -4.91 -3.07
CA ARG A 46 5.73 -6.19 -2.68
C ARG A 46 4.20 -6.10 -2.62
N TYR A 47 3.67 -5.00 -2.09
CA TYR A 47 2.23 -4.72 -2.10
C TYR A 47 1.70 -4.65 -3.54
N PHE A 48 2.37 -3.90 -4.41
CA PHE A 48 2.00 -3.79 -5.82
C PHE A 48 1.91 -5.16 -6.51
N TRP A 49 2.93 -6.00 -6.34
CA TRP A 49 2.93 -7.35 -6.92
C TRP A 49 1.82 -8.22 -6.37
N ALA A 50 1.56 -8.18 -5.06
CA ALA A 50 0.45 -8.91 -4.46
C ALA A 50 -0.91 -8.48 -5.06
N THR A 51 -1.14 -7.17 -5.18
CA THR A 51 -2.36 -6.64 -5.80
C THR A 51 -2.44 -7.00 -7.28
N PHE A 52 -1.34 -6.92 -8.02
CA PHE A 52 -1.30 -7.24 -9.45
C PHE A 52 -1.61 -8.72 -9.71
N THR A 53 -1.02 -9.63 -8.93
CA THR A 53 -1.33 -11.06 -8.99
C THR A 53 -2.81 -11.33 -8.73
N LEU A 54 -3.40 -10.66 -7.73
CA LEU A 54 -4.84 -10.77 -7.48
C LEU A 54 -5.68 -10.34 -8.68
N HIS A 55 -5.29 -9.28 -9.40
CA HIS A 55 -5.99 -8.86 -10.62
C HIS A 55 -5.91 -9.90 -11.73
N ILE A 56 -4.75 -10.55 -11.91
CA ILE A 56 -4.60 -11.65 -12.86
C ILE A 56 -5.55 -12.80 -12.51
N ILE A 57 -5.66 -13.15 -11.22
CA ILE A 57 -6.58 -14.20 -10.76
C ILE A 57 -8.03 -13.80 -11.06
N VAL A 58 -8.42 -12.55 -10.79
CA VAL A 58 -9.75 -12.04 -11.10
C VAL A 58 -10.03 -12.09 -12.61
N TYR A 59 -9.09 -11.69 -13.45
CA TYR A 59 -9.22 -11.80 -14.91
C TYR A 59 -9.36 -13.24 -15.38
N ALA A 60 -8.57 -14.16 -14.83
CA ALA A 60 -8.68 -15.57 -15.16
C ALA A 60 -10.07 -16.13 -14.78
N LEU A 61 -10.58 -15.77 -13.59
CA LEU A 61 -11.91 -16.17 -13.14
C LEU A 61 -13.01 -15.60 -14.04
N LEU A 62 -12.98 -14.29 -14.32
CA LEU A 62 -13.98 -13.64 -15.18
C LEU A 62 -13.95 -14.19 -16.60
N SER A 63 -12.76 -14.42 -17.17
CA SER A 63 -12.59 -15.06 -18.48
C SER A 63 -13.16 -16.48 -18.48
N HIS A 64 -12.84 -17.29 -17.47
CA HIS A 64 -13.36 -18.65 -17.37
C HIS A 64 -14.88 -18.67 -17.30
N VAL A 65 -15.48 -17.80 -16.48
CA VAL A 65 -16.94 -17.70 -16.36
C VAL A 65 -17.56 -17.20 -17.66
N ALA A 66 -16.99 -16.19 -18.30
CA ALA A 66 -17.47 -15.66 -19.58
C ALA A 66 -17.42 -16.71 -20.69
N ILE A 67 -16.38 -17.54 -20.75
CA ILE A 67 -16.27 -18.62 -21.76
C ILE A 67 -17.26 -19.74 -21.45
N ARG A 68 -17.36 -20.17 -20.20
CA ARG A 68 -18.18 -21.32 -19.80
C ARG A 68 -19.69 -21.03 -19.83
N TYR A 69 -20.08 -19.82 -19.46
CA TYR A 69 -21.48 -19.40 -19.31
C TYR A 69 -21.87 -18.28 -20.28
N GLY A 70 -21.05 -17.98 -21.29
CA GLY A 70 -21.25 -16.85 -22.21
C GLY A 70 -22.47 -16.93 -23.13
N VAL A 71 -23.22 -18.03 -23.09
CA VAL A 71 -24.54 -18.14 -23.75
C VAL A 71 -25.58 -17.30 -22.99
N ASP A 72 -25.43 -17.17 -21.68
CA ASP A 72 -26.27 -16.31 -20.85
C ASP A 72 -25.79 -14.86 -20.96
N THR A 73 -26.66 -14.00 -21.50
CA THR A 73 -26.34 -12.59 -21.75
C THR A 73 -26.14 -11.80 -20.45
N ASP A 74 -26.85 -12.15 -19.38
CA ASP A 74 -26.74 -11.47 -18.10
C ASP A 74 -25.40 -11.78 -17.44
N VAL A 75 -24.98 -13.05 -17.47
CA VAL A 75 -23.68 -13.48 -16.96
C VAL A 75 -22.54 -12.85 -17.76
N LEU A 76 -22.66 -12.80 -19.09
CA LEU A 76 -21.67 -12.19 -19.95
C LEU A 76 -21.55 -10.68 -19.69
N LEU A 77 -22.68 -9.98 -19.52
CA LEU A 77 -22.70 -8.54 -19.21
C LEU A 77 -22.06 -8.26 -17.83
N LEU A 78 -22.33 -9.09 -16.82
CA LEU A 78 -21.69 -8.97 -15.51
C LEU A 78 -20.18 -9.20 -15.58
N CYS A 79 -19.71 -10.17 -16.38
CA CYS A 79 -18.29 -10.37 -16.63
C CYS A 79 -17.65 -9.15 -17.32
N LEU A 80 -18.30 -8.60 -18.34
CA LEU A 80 -17.83 -7.39 -19.05
C LEU A 80 -17.78 -6.17 -18.13
N LEU A 81 -18.78 -5.98 -17.26
CA LEU A 81 -18.75 -4.94 -16.23
C LEU A 81 -17.60 -5.16 -15.25
N GLY A 82 -17.37 -6.41 -14.84
CA GLY A 82 -16.22 -6.78 -14.01
C GLY A 82 -14.90 -6.37 -14.64
N PHE A 83 -14.69 -6.65 -15.93
CA PHE A 83 -13.52 -6.18 -16.68
C PHE A 83 -13.47 -4.65 -16.80
N GLY A 84 -14.59 -4.01 -17.14
CA GLY A 84 -14.71 -2.57 -17.28
C GLY A 84 -14.35 -1.81 -16.01
N VAL A 85 -14.53 -2.43 -14.84
CA VAL A 85 -14.21 -1.87 -13.53
C VAL A 85 -12.76 -2.13 -13.13
N THR A 86 -12.25 -3.33 -13.38
CA THR A 86 -10.91 -3.77 -12.96
C THR A 86 -9.78 -3.30 -13.88
N VAL A 87 -10.02 -3.20 -15.18
CA VAL A 87 -9.02 -2.78 -16.17
C VAL A 87 -8.57 -1.33 -15.98
N PRO A 88 -9.46 -0.32 -15.85
CA PRO A 88 -9.03 1.06 -15.60
C PRO A 88 -8.21 1.20 -14.33
N PHE A 89 -8.59 0.48 -13.27
CA PHE A 89 -7.84 0.47 -12.02
C PHE A 89 -6.42 -0.09 -12.21
N THR A 90 -6.30 -1.24 -12.89
CA THR A 90 -5.01 -1.87 -13.18
C THR A 90 -4.13 -0.94 -14.02
N ALA A 91 -4.69 -0.28 -15.03
CA ALA A 91 -3.96 0.65 -15.88
C ALA A 91 -3.40 1.85 -15.08
N ILE A 92 -4.20 2.43 -14.18
CA ILE A 92 -3.74 3.56 -13.37
C ILE A 92 -2.72 3.12 -12.31
N MET A 93 -2.93 1.96 -11.68
CA MET A 93 -1.97 1.34 -10.77
C MET A 93 -0.61 1.13 -11.45
N LEU A 94 -0.59 0.56 -12.65
CA LEU A 94 0.61 0.38 -13.46
C LEU A 94 1.28 1.71 -13.82
N LYS A 95 0.50 2.73 -14.21
CA LYS A 95 1.02 4.07 -14.53
C LYS A 95 1.72 4.69 -13.33
N ARG A 96 1.08 4.64 -12.15
CA ARG A 96 1.64 5.16 -10.89
C ARG A 96 2.88 4.39 -10.45
N TYR A 97 2.86 3.07 -10.60
CA TYR A 97 4.00 2.21 -10.34
C TYR A 97 5.18 2.52 -11.27
N LYS A 98 4.94 2.66 -12.58
CA LYS A 98 5.96 3.06 -13.55
C LYS A 98 6.61 4.38 -13.16
N GLN A 99 5.83 5.37 -12.71
CA GLN A 99 6.35 6.65 -12.24
C GLN A 99 7.27 6.50 -11.01
N MET A 100 6.93 5.61 -10.06
CA MET A 100 7.77 5.32 -8.90
C MET A 100 9.03 4.53 -9.27
N ALA A 101 8.95 3.60 -10.23
CA ALA A 101 10.07 2.79 -10.70
C ALA A 101 11.07 3.61 -11.53
N VAL A 102 10.60 4.46 -12.46
CA VAL A 102 11.46 5.32 -13.29
C VAL A 102 12.20 6.37 -12.45
N ALA A 103 11.54 6.90 -11.41
CA ALA A 103 12.18 7.82 -10.46
C ALA A 103 13.36 7.21 -9.69
N LYS A 104 13.39 5.89 -9.53
CA LYS A 104 14.51 5.15 -8.94
C LYS A 104 15.72 5.11 -9.87
N PHE A 105 15.50 5.16 -11.19
CA PHE A 105 16.54 5.03 -12.22
C PHE A 105 17.18 6.37 -12.61
N ASN A 106 16.43 7.48 -12.64
CA ASN A 106 16.97 8.82 -12.95
C ASN A 106 17.69 9.49 -11.77
N ARG A 107 18.53 8.73 -11.05
CA ARG A 107 19.39 9.26 -9.98
C ARG A 107 20.60 10.00 -10.57
N THR A 108 20.37 11.14 -11.20
CA THR A 108 21.44 12.07 -11.55
C THR A 108 21.78 12.95 -10.34
N SER A 109 22.67 12.38 -9.52
CA SER A 109 23.66 12.89 -8.56
C SER A 109 23.64 14.27 -7.85
N GLU A 110 22.70 15.21 -8.02
CA GLU A 110 22.85 16.56 -7.40
C GLU A 110 21.66 17.07 -6.56
N ALA A 111 20.54 16.36 -6.49
CA ALA A 111 19.42 16.80 -5.66
C ALA A 111 19.68 16.55 -4.16
N SER A 112 19.47 17.58 -3.33
CA SER A 112 19.56 17.47 -1.86
C SER A 112 18.69 16.33 -1.35
N ILE A 113 19.18 15.60 -0.33
CA ILE A 113 18.47 14.45 0.25
C ILE A 113 17.10 14.87 0.79
N TYR A 114 16.99 16.10 1.29
CA TYR A 114 15.73 16.73 1.65
C TYR A 114 14.73 16.79 0.48
N THR A 115 15.16 17.25 -0.70
CA THR A 115 14.32 17.31 -1.91
C THR A 115 13.87 15.91 -2.33
N TYR A 116 14.75 14.92 -2.22
CA TYR A 116 14.42 13.53 -2.54
C TYR A 116 13.38 12.93 -1.58
N VAL A 117 13.57 13.09 -0.26
CA VAL A 117 12.66 12.55 0.75
C VAL A 117 11.29 13.24 0.68
N SER A 118 11.26 14.56 0.48
CA SER A 118 10.01 15.32 0.32
C SER A 118 9.24 14.94 -0.94
N GLU A 119 9.91 14.76 -2.08
CA GLU A 119 9.26 14.27 -3.31
C GLU A 119 8.71 12.85 -3.15
N GLN A 120 9.47 11.95 -2.51
CA GLN A 120 9.02 10.58 -2.32
C GLN A 120 7.83 10.51 -1.36
N ARG A 121 7.80 11.33 -0.31
CA ARG A 121 6.63 11.50 0.56
C ARG A 121 5.42 12.02 -0.22
N ARG A 122 5.59 13.06 -1.04
CA ARG A 122 4.51 13.62 -1.87
C ARG A 122 3.92 12.58 -2.82
N ARG A 123 4.76 11.77 -3.46
CA ARG A 123 4.34 10.70 -4.38
C ARG A 123 3.61 9.58 -3.64
N LEU A 124 4.10 9.17 -2.46
CA LEU A 124 3.46 8.15 -1.65
C LEU A 124 2.11 8.61 -1.08
N ALA A 125 2.04 9.84 -0.58
CA ALA A 125 0.79 10.43 -0.09
C ALA A 125 -0.25 10.55 -1.23
N GLY A 126 0.17 11.04 -2.40
CA GLY A 126 -0.69 11.11 -3.58
C GLY A 126 -1.19 9.74 -4.05
N PHE A 127 -0.33 8.71 -3.98
CA PHE A 127 -0.74 7.33 -4.26
C PHE A 127 -1.74 6.82 -3.22
N TYR A 128 -1.51 7.07 -1.93
CA TYR A 128 -2.40 6.64 -0.86
C TYR A 128 -3.79 7.27 -0.95
N THR A 129 -3.88 8.59 -1.18
CA THR A 129 -5.17 9.28 -1.34
C THR A 129 -5.93 8.78 -2.57
N PHE A 130 -5.20 8.57 -3.67
CA PHE A 130 -5.77 7.97 -4.88
C PHE A 130 -6.31 6.56 -4.58
N LYS A 131 -5.48 5.68 -4.02
CA LYS A 131 -5.85 4.32 -3.66
C LYS A 131 -7.09 4.29 -2.78
N LYS A 132 -7.14 5.11 -1.72
CA LYS A 132 -8.27 5.16 -0.80
C LYS A 132 -9.59 5.54 -1.49
N ARG A 133 -9.57 6.50 -2.41
CA ARG A 133 -10.77 6.88 -3.19
C ARG A 133 -11.20 5.77 -4.14
N TYR A 134 -10.24 5.13 -4.80
CA TYR A 134 -10.52 4.05 -5.73
C TYR A 134 -11.02 2.80 -5.02
N ASP A 135 -10.43 2.39 -3.90
CA ASP A 135 -10.91 1.28 -3.07
C ASP A 135 -12.38 1.48 -2.69
N LEU A 136 -12.75 2.70 -2.26
CA LEU A 136 -14.12 3.03 -1.84
C LEU A 136 -15.17 2.81 -2.94
N VAL A 137 -14.79 2.96 -4.21
CA VAL A 137 -15.69 2.74 -5.35
C VAL A 137 -15.55 1.33 -5.92
N LEU A 138 -14.32 0.85 -6.06
CA LEU A 138 -13.99 -0.42 -6.70
C LEU A 138 -14.54 -1.60 -5.91
N ILE A 139 -14.40 -1.59 -4.58
CA ILE A 139 -14.77 -2.73 -3.75
C ILE A 139 -16.27 -2.95 -3.71
N PRO A 140 -17.11 -1.94 -3.42
CA PRO A 140 -18.56 -2.15 -3.46
C PRO A 140 -19.03 -2.64 -4.82
N LEU A 141 -18.48 -2.07 -5.89
CA LEU A 141 -18.89 -2.40 -7.25
C LEU A 141 -18.46 -3.83 -7.64
N LEU A 142 -17.21 -4.21 -7.35
CA LEU A 142 -16.71 -5.56 -7.63
C LEU A 142 -17.36 -6.61 -6.73
N SER A 143 -17.61 -6.30 -5.45
CA SER A 143 -18.36 -7.17 -4.53
C SER A 143 -19.80 -7.35 -4.97
N ALA A 144 -20.47 -6.31 -5.46
CA ALA A 144 -21.83 -6.41 -5.98
C ALA A 144 -21.88 -7.31 -7.21
N ILE A 145 -20.99 -7.09 -8.19
CA ILE A 145 -20.87 -7.95 -9.37
C ILE A 145 -20.62 -9.40 -8.95
N GLY A 146 -19.66 -9.63 -8.06
CA GLY A 146 -19.31 -10.98 -7.58
C GLY A 146 -20.47 -11.69 -6.90
N VAL A 147 -21.23 -11.01 -6.04
CA VAL A 147 -22.40 -11.59 -5.37
C VAL A 147 -23.49 -11.94 -6.38
N ILE A 148 -23.81 -11.03 -7.31
CA ILE A 148 -24.82 -11.30 -8.34
C ILE A 148 -24.40 -12.52 -9.18
N LEU A 149 -23.13 -12.59 -9.56
CA LEU A 149 -22.57 -13.71 -10.32
C LEU A 149 -22.69 -15.04 -9.57
N VAL A 150 -22.32 -15.06 -8.29
CA VAL A 150 -22.43 -16.26 -7.46
C VAL A 150 -23.88 -16.71 -7.32
N PHE A 151 -24.81 -15.79 -7.07
CA PHE A 151 -26.22 -16.14 -6.94
C PHE A 151 -26.81 -16.65 -8.26
N ASN A 152 -26.51 -16.01 -9.39
CA ASN A 152 -27.01 -16.44 -10.69
C ASN A 152 -26.43 -17.79 -11.15
N LEU A 153 -25.19 -18.11 -10.79
CA LEU A 153 -24.54 -19.36 -11.20
C LEU A 153 -24.88 -20.55 -10.29
N TYR A 154 -25.05 -20.33 -8.98
CA TYR A 154 -25.15 -21.42 -8.01
C TYR A 154 -26.55 -21.60 -7.40
N PHE A 155 -27.44 -20.60 -7.51
CA PHE A 155 -28.79 -20.68 -6.94
C PHE A 155 -29.86 -20.57 -8.04
N PRO A 156 -30.81 -21.53 -8.13
CA PRO A 156 -31.88 -21.46 -9.11
C PRO A 156 -32.77 -20.25 -8.84
N GLY A 157 -32.95 -19.39 -9.85
CA GLY A 157 -33.67 -18.12 -9.70
C GLY A 157 -32.82 -16.93 -9.24
N GLY A 158 -31.52 -17.12 -9.02
CA GLY A 158 -30.56 -16.02 -8.84
C GLY A 158 -30.83 -15.10 -7.66
N VAL A 159 -30.44 -13.83 -7.80
CA VAL A 159 -30.61 -12.81 -6.75
C VAL A 159 -32.09 -12.49 -6.49
N THR A 160 -32.95 -12.59 -7.51
CA THR A 160 -34.38 -12.24 -7.38
C THR A 160 -35.12 -13.26 -6.52
N ALA A 161 -34.73 -14.54 -6.56
CA ALA A 161 -35.29 -15.56 -5.69
C ALA A 161 -34.75 -15.51 -4.25
N PHE A 162 -33.50 -15.10 -4.06
CA PHE A 162 -32.83 -15.12 -2.75
C PHE A 162 -32.25 -13.75 -2.34
N LEU A 163 -33.09 -12.71 -2.39
CA LEU A 163 -32.68 -11.32 -2.15
C LEU A 163 -32.00 -11.12 -0.78
N THR A 164 -32.59 -11.67 0.28
CA THR A 164 -32.04 -11.56 1.64
C THR A 164 -30.66 -12.22 1.74
N GLY A 165 -30.48 -13.39 1.11
CA GLY A 165 -29.21 -14.08 1.06
C GLY A 165 -28.14 -13.24 0.37
N ALA A 166 -28.46 -12.69 -0.81
CA ALA A 166 -27.56 -11.85 -1.57
C ALA A 166 -27.13 -10.59 -0.79
N ILE A 167 -28.07 -9.92 -0.11
CA ILE A 167 -27.77 -8.74 0.71
C ILE A 167 -26.84 -9.11 1.88
N VAL A 168 -27.11 -10.20 2.58
CA VAL A 168 -26.27 -10.64 3.71
C VAL A 168 -24.86 -10.99 3.22
N THR A 169 -24.75 -11.78 2.14
CA THR A 169 -23.45 -12.11 1.55
C THR A 169 -22.70 -10.85 1.12
N TYR A 170 -23.40 -9.88 0.51
CA TYR A 170 -22.79 -8.61 0.09
C TYR A 170 -22.25 -7.80 1.27
N LEU A 171 -23.03 -7.65 2.34
CA LEU A 171 -22.61 -6.91 3.55
C LEU A 171 -21.44 -7.60 4.26
N LEU A 172 -21.46 -8.93 4.38
CA LEU A 172 -20.35 -9.69 4.96
C LEU A 172 -19.08 -9.57 4.11
N THR A 173 -19.22 -9.60 2.78
CA THR A 173 -18.11 -9.41 1.84
C THR A 173 -17.51 -8.00 2.00
N LEU A 174 -18.35 -6.97 2.01
CA LEU A 174 -17.93 -5.58 2.21
C LEU A 174 -17.18 -5.39 3.52
N LEU A 175 -17.72 -5.92 4.62
CA LEU A 175 -17.11 -5.80 5.94
C LEU A 175 -15.73 -6.49 5.96
N SER A 176 -15.64 -7.69 5.39
CA SER A 176 -14.39 -8.43 5.30
C SER A 176 -13.34 -7.67 4.48
N CYS A 177 -13.71 -7.16 3.31
CA CYS A 177 -12.82 -6.35 2.48
C CYS A 177 -12.41 -5.05 3.18
N PHE A 178 -13.34 -4.37 3.85
CA PHE A 178 -13.07 -3.13 4.57
C PHE A 178 -12.03 -3.32 5.69
N LEU A 179 -12.20 -4.36 6.51
CA LEU A 179 -11.27 -4.69 7.60
C LEU A 179 -9.89 -5.07 7.06
N ALA A 180 -9.85 -5.90 6.01
CA ALA A 180 -8.60 -6.29 5.36
C ALA A 180 -7.82 -5.06 4.86
N ILE A 181 -8.52 -4.14 4.20
CA ILE A 181 -7.92 -2.93 3.64
C ILE A 181 -7.51 -1.93 4.71
N GLN A 182 -8.26 -1.82 5.80
CA GLN A 182 -7.85 -0.98 6.91
C GLN A 182 -6.51 -1.45 7.49
N ASN A 183 -6.37 -2.76 7.69
CA ASN A 183 -5.13 -3.35 8.21
C ASN A 183 -3.98 -3.20 7.19
N GLU A 184 -4.26 -3.44 5.92
CA GLU A 184 -3.29 -3.29 4.84
C GLU A 184 -2.81 -1.84 4.70
N ASN A 185 -3.74 -0.88 4.74
CA ASN A 185 -3.45 0.55 4.68
C ASN A 185 -2.53 1.01 5.83
N LYS A 186 -2.79 0.50 7.04
CA LYS A 186 -1.94 0.78 8.21
C LYS A 186 -0.52 0.26 8.01
N LYS A 187 -0.39 -0.97 7.51
CA LYS A 187 0.90 -1.66 7.35
C LYS A 187 1.77 -1.12 6.21
N TYR A 188 1.17 -0.88 5.04
CA TYR A 188 1.92 -0.58 3.82
C TYR A 188 1.99 0.91 3.46
N PHE A 189 1.17 1.76 4.07
CA PHE A 189 1.14 3.19 3.74
C PHE A 189 1.31 4.09 4.95
N LEU A 190 0.51 3.90 6.00
CA LEU A 190 0.48 4.82 7.14
C LEU A 190 1.79 4.80 7.94
N ARG A 191 2.30 3.59 8.25
CA ARG A 191 3.57 3.42 8.96
C ARG A 191 4.78 3.94 8.15
N PRO A 192 4.94 3.61 6.85
CA PRO A 192 5.99 4.22 6.03
C PRO A 192 5.91 5.75 5.92
N LEU A 193 4.71 6.33 5.82
CA LEU A 193 4.53 7.78 5.78
C LEU A 193 4.96 8.46 7.10
N GLN A 194 4.67 7.85 8.24
CA GLN A 194 5.11 8.34 9.56
C GLN A 194 6.64 8.26 9.70
N GLU A 195 7.24 7.15 9.27
CA GLU A 195 8.69 6.97 9.28
C GLU A 195 9.41 7.99 8.37
N LEU A 196 8.84 8.33 7.20
CA LEU A 196 9.37 9.39 6.32
C LEU A 196 9.25 10.77 6.96
N GLN A 197 8.14 11.00 7.67
CA GLN A 197 7.92 12.26 8.36
C GLN A 197 8.91 12.47 9.49
N ALA A 198 9.16 11.43 10.30
CA ALA A 198 10.18 11.47 11.34
C ALA A 198 11.57 11.83 10.78
N ILE A 199 11.97 11.23 9.65
CA ILE A 199 13.25 11.56 8.99
C ILE A 199 13.32 13.03 8.55
N LEU A 200 12.21 13.59 8.04
CA LEU A 200 12.17 15.00 7.65
C LEU A 200 12.20 15.95 8.84
N ASP A 201 11.60 15.54 9.96
CA ASP A 201 11.56 16.31 11.18
C ASP A 201 12.94 16.31 11.87
N ASP A 202 13.63 15.16 11.90
CA ASP A 202 15.03 15.03 12.36
C ASP A 202 15.96 15.95 11.55
N TYR A 203 15.81 15.98 10.21
CA TYR A 203 16.60 16.85 9.33
C TYR A 203 16.35 18.35 9.56
N LYS A 204 15.16 18.73 10.06
CA LYS A 204 14.82 20.12 10.38
C LYS A 204 15.28 20.54 11.77
N SER A 205 15.46 19.61 12.70
CA SER A 205 15.92 19.90 14.06
C SER A 205 17.45 19.95 14.19
N GLU A 206 18.18 19.31 13.29
CA GLU A 206 19.65 19.29 13.28
C GLU A 206 20.31 20.39 12.41
N GLY A 207 19.52 21.18 11.68
CA GLY A 207 19.96 22.34 10.90
C GLY A 207 19.59 23.66 11.55
#